data_AF-A0A367AQS4-F1
#
_entry.id   AF-A0A367AQS4-F1
#
_cell.length_a   1.000
_cell.length_b   1.000
_cell.length_c   1.000
_cell.angle_alpha   90.00
_cell.angle_beta   90.00
_cell.angle_gamma   90.00
#
_symmetry.space_group_name_H-M   'P 1'
#
loop_
_entity.id
_entity.type
_entity.pdbx_description
1 polymer ?
#
loop_
_entity_poly.entity_id
_entity_poly.type
_entity_poly.pdbx_seq_one_letter_code
_entity_poly.pdbx_strand_id
1 'polypeptide(L)'
;MRLLVLNWRDVRHPLAGGAEQYMHEIGKRWVASGAHVTWLTAAVPGQPARDRLDGMHVVRAGGELSVYPRVAARLLRLRGHFDAIVDCQNGTPFFSPLFAGRRAPIVQIVHHVHQDQFSTHFSAPMAALGRWLEGPAARRVYGRRPIAAVSPSTRHELRSRLGYRGPIFVVPNGTVPLPADTTLRAPDPTIVVVSRLVPHKRIDLLLGHLGMVADQVPGLRVEIVGDGPDRARLQSLVHELDLHSTVTFHGRVSNEARDQLLASAWLTTSTSQAEGWGCTILEAAAWGVPCLALRVPGVRDSVLDGETGWLVDDARHLGSALVRALNELRDPVRAEAVADTCRTWAGCFSWDRSANLLAGILHSEMARMRESAPASSVEHREARSDIAVLAVSDQRQPDVQARLRTVDEVVHFGDRTAVMLNGCDEPAATAVLRRVGMQADSLQLVDNRLMLAGPAAPLAPERALAQLGLDTA
;
A
#
# COMPACT_ATOMS: atom_id res chain seq x y z
N MET A 1 -18.25 -8.98 -15.88
CA MET A 1 -16.86 -9.49 -16.02
C MET A 1 -16.57 -10.50 -14.93
N ARG A 2 -15.97 -11.65 -15.24
CA ARG A 2 -15.56 -12.71 -14.30
C ARG A 2 -14.07 -12.57 -13.98
N LEU A 3 -13.75 -12.23 -12.74
CA LEU A 3 -12.38 -12.03 -12.27
C LEU A 3 -11.97 -13.17 -11.32
N LEU A 4 -10.72 -13.61 -11.45
CA LEU A 4 -10.12 -14.55 -10.50
C LEU A 4 -9.00 -13.86 -9.72
N VAL A 5 -9.15 -13.80 -8.40
CA VAL A 5 -8.09 -13.38 -7.48
C VAL A 5 -7.43 -14.62 -6.91
N LEU A 6 -6.12 -14.76 -7.13
CA LEU A 6 -5.30 -15.80 -6.54
C LEU A 6 -4.52 -15.19 -5.38
N ASN A 7 -4.87 -15.57 -4.15
CA ASN A 7 -4.15 -15.12 -2.97
C ASN A 7 -4.08 -16.28 -1.96
N TRP A 8 -2.89 -16.54 -1.43
CA TRP A 8 -2.65 -17.65 -0.51
C TRP A 8 -3.61 -17.64 0.69
N ARG A 9 -4.00 -16.45 1.17
CA ARG A 9 -4.94 -16.27 2.28
C ARG A 9 -6.11 -15.38 1.87
N ASP A 10 -7.23 -15.51 2.57
CA ASP A 10 -8.31 -14.52 2.61
C ASP A 10 -8.30 -13.79 3.96
N VAL A 11 -9.13 -12.77 4.12
CA VAL A 11 -9.17 -11.94 5.35
C VAL A 11 -9.66 -12.69 6.60
N ARG A 12 -10.34 -13.83 6.46
CA ARG A 12 -10.76 -14.69 7.57
C ARG A 12 -9.68 -15.71 7.95
N HIS A 13 -8.54 -15.74 7.25
CA HIS A 13 -7.41 -16.58 7.61
C HIS A 13 -6.77 -16.07 8.92
N PRO A 14 -6.39 -16.94 9.88
CA PRO A 14 -5.82 -16.51 11.17
C PRO A 14 -4.54 -15.65 11.06
N LEU A 15 -3.79 -15.86 9.98
CA LEU A 15 -2.56 -15.13 9.64
C LEU A 15 -2.76 -13.99 8.63
N ALA A 16 -3.99 -13.59 8.33
CA ALA A 16 -4.28 -12.50 7.40
C ALA A 16 -3.67 -11.17 7.87
N GLY A 17 -3.24 -10.35 6.91
CA GLY A 17 -2.72 -9.00 7.15
C GLY A 17 -3.12 -8.03 6.03
N GLY A 18 -2.31 -6.98 5.86
CA GLY A 18 -2.60 -5.89 4.92
C GLY A 18 -2.74 -6.33 3.45
N ALA A 19 -2.01 -7.38 3.03
CA ALA A 19 -2.11 -7.91 1.66
C ALA A 19 -3.50 -8.52 1.38
N GLU A 20 -4.05 -9.26 2.34
CA GLU A 20 -5.40 -9.82 2.22
C GLU A 20 -6.46 -8.71 2.35
N GLN A 21 -6.28 -7.73 3.25
CA GLN A 21 -7.18 -6.58 3.33
C GLN A 21 -7.21 -5.77 2.02
N TYR A 22 -6.06 -5.58 1.38
CA TYR A 22 -5.95 -4.89 0.10
C TYR A 22 -6.83 -5.50 -0.98
N MET A 23 -6.71 -6.81 -1.20
CA MET A 23 -7.54 -7.48 -2.20
C MET A 23 -9.01 -7.58 -1.79
N HIS A 24 -9.30 -7.57 -0.49
CA HIS A 24 -10.67 -7.54 0.00
C HIS A 24 -11.36 -6.22 -0.31
N GLU A 25 -10.75 -5.10 0.06
CA GLU A 25 -11.33 -3.79 -0.15
C GLU A 25 -11.50 -3.46 -1.65
N ILE A 26 -10.56 -3.89 -2.49
CA ILE A 26 -10.67 -3.76 -3.95
C ILE A 26 -11.73 -4.72 -4.51
N GLY A 27 -11.71 -5.99 -4.10
CA GLY A 27 -12.65 -7.01 -4.59
C GLY A 27 -14.11 -6.66 -4.28
N LYS A 28 -14.39 -6.16 -3.07
CA LYS A 28 -15.70 -5.66 -2.65
C LYS A 28 -16.22 -4.55 -3.58
N ARG A 29 -15.34 -3.61 -3.96
CA ARG A 29 -15.67 -2.51 -4.88
C ARG A 29 -15.94 -2.99 -6.29
N TRP A 30 -15.14 -3.93 -6.80
CA TRP A 30 -15.39 -4.52 -8.10
C TRP A 30 -16.72 -5.28 -8.15
N VAL A 31 -17.09 -5.97 -7.07
CA VAL A 31 -18.41 -6.61 -6.95
C VAL A 31 -19.52 -5.57 -6.96
N ALA A 32 -19.37 -4.47 -6.20
CA ALA A 32 -20.33 -3.36 -6.20
C ALA A 32 -20.49 -2.74 -7.60
N SER A 33 -19.42 -2.68 -8.40
CA SER A 33 -19.43 -2.25 -9.80
C SER A 33 -19.92 -3.33 -10.80
N GLY A 34 -20.43 -4.47 -10.32
CA GLY A 34 -21.04 -5.53 -11.14
C GLY A 34 -20.08 -6.63 -11.64
N ALA A 35 -18.85 -6.71 -11.13
CA ALA A 35 -17.95 -7.81 -11.45
C ALA A 35 -18.27 -9.07 -10.63
N HIS A 36 -18.12 -10.24 -11.25
CA HIS A 36 -18.17 -11.52 -10.55
C HIS A 36 -16.74 -11.90 -10.13
N VAL A 37 -16.41 -11.64 -8.87
CA VAL A 37 -15.08 -11.91 -8.32
C VAL A 37 -15.05 -13.28 -7.65
N THR A 38 -14.12 -14.13 -8.08
CA THR A 38 -13.79 -15.40 -7.40
C THR A 38 -12.44 -15.26 -6.72
N TRP A 39 -12.39 -15.50 -5.41
CA TRP A 39 -11.16 -15.53 -4.63
C TRP A 39 -10.75 -16.98 -4.37
N LEU A 40 -9.60 -17.39 -4.87
CA LEU A 40 -9.06 -18.73 -4.62
C LEU A 40 -7.92 -18.66 -3.62
N THR A 41 -8.06 -19.41 -2.52
CA THR A 41 -7.16 -19.36 -1.37
C THR A 41 -6.96 -20.73 -0.71
N ALA A 42 -6.02 -20.83 0.24
CA ALA A 42 -5.78 -22.06 1.01
C ALA A 42 -6.96 -22.38 1.95
N ALA A 43 -7.16 -23.67 2.25
CA ALA A 43 -8.15 -24.10 3.22
C ALA A 43 -7.67 -23.87 4.66
N VAL A 44 -8.62 -23.48 5.49
CA VAL A 44 -8.44 -23.27 6.93
C VAL A 44 -9.34 -24.27 7.66
N PRO A 45 -8.84 -25.01 8.67
CA PRO A 45 -9.68 -25.90 9.47
C PRO A 45 -10.92 -25.20 9.99
N GLY A 46 -12.08 -25.85 9.88
CA GLY A 46 -13.37 -25.31 10.33
C GLY A 46 -14.05 -24.33 9.36
N GLN A 47 -13.39 -23.91 8.27
CA GLN A 47 -14.01 -23.05 7.25
C GLN A 47 -14.52 -23.87 6.05
N PRO A 48 -15.66 -23.49 5.45
CA PRO A 48 -16.20 -24.22 4.30
C PRO A 48 -15.32 -24.04 3.05
N ALA A 49 -15.28 -25.09 2.22
CA ALA A 49 -14.50 -25.12 0.98
C ALA A 49 -14.99 -24.10 -0.07
N ARG A 50 -16.26 -23.69 0.01
CA ARG A 50 -16.85 -22.63 -0.81
C ARG A 50 -17.66 -21.73 0.10
N ASP A 51 -17.54 -20.43 -0.10
CA ASP A 51 -18.13 -19.43 0.80
C ASP A 51 -18.44 -18.15 0.01
N ARG A 52 -19.17 -17.23 0.64
CA ARG A 52 -19.37 -15.87 0.15
C ARG A 52 -18.88 -14.87 1.18
N LEU A 53 -18.09 -13.91 0.72
CA LEU A 53 -17.54 -12.84 1.52
C LEU A 53 -17.73 -11.54 0.77
N ASP A 54 -18.59 -10.65 1.30
CA ASP A 54 -18.85 -9.33 0.73
C ASP A 54 -19.17 -9.39 -0.78
N GLY A 55 -19.99 -10.38 -1.16
CA GLY A 55 -20.42 -10.66 -2.52
C GLY A 55 -19.41 -11.43 -3.41
N MET A 56 -18.16 -11.57 -2.98
CA MET A 56 -17.16 -12.39 -3.67
C MET A 56 -17.38 -13.88 -3.41
N HIS A 57 -17.09 -14.71 -4.42
CA HIS A 57 -17.10 -16.17 -4.28
C HIS A 57 -15.74 -16.66 -3.79
N VAL A 58 -15.67 -17.14 -2.55
CA VAL A 58 -14.43 -17.68 -1.99
C VAL A 58 -14.37 -19.19 -2.24
N VAL A 59 -13.24 -19.65 -2.76
CA VAL A 59 -12.96 -21.07 -3.01
C VAL A 59 -11.67 -21.44 -2.29
N ARG A 60 -11.81 -22.29 -1.28
CA ARG A 60 -10.72 -22.76 -0.44
C ARG A 60 -10.26 -24.14 -0.87
N ALA A 61 -8.98 -24.27 -1.21
CA ALA A 61 -8.39 -25.54 -1.64
C ALA A 61 -6.89 -25.53 -1.35
N GLY A 62 -6.34 -26.62 -0.80
CA GLY A 62 -4.93 -26.56 -0.37
C GLY A 62 -4.80 -26.43 1.13
N GLY A 63 -3.65 -26.81 1.67
CA GLY A 63 -3.06 -26.10 2.80
C GLY A 63 -2.04 -25.09 2.27
N GLU A 64 -1.12 -24.67 3.12
CA GLU A 64 -0.09 -23.67 2.83
C GLU A 64 0.70 -23.92 1.54
N LEU A 65 1.20 -25.14 1.32
CA LEU A 65 1.97 -25.48 0.11
C LEU A 65 1.12 -26.16 -0.96
N SER A 66 0.10 -26.93 -0.59
CA SER A 66 -0.72 -27.69 -1.54
C SER A 66 -1.77 -26.84 -2.26
N VAL A 67 -1.94 -25.57 -1.89
CA VAL A 67 -2.75 -24.60 -2.65
C VAL A 67 -2.19 -24.37 -4.05
N TYR A 68 -0.87 -24.28 -4.21
CA TYR A 68 -0.21 -24.00 -5.49
C TYR A 68 -0.51 -25.05 -6.58
N PRO A 69 -0.27 -26.36 -6.37
CA PRO A 69 -0.62 -27.37 -7.37
C PRO A 69 -2.13 -27.50 -7.58
N ARG A 70 -2.96 -27.23 -6.56
CA ARG A 70 -4.43 -27.23 -6.71
C ARG A 70 -4.93 -26.06 -7.56
N VAL A 71 -4.32 -24.87 -7.41
CA VAL A 71 -4.55 -23.72 -8.28
C VAL A 71 -4.13 -24.05 -9.70
N ALA A 72 -2.93 -24.59 -9.91
CA ALA A 72 -2.43 -24.97 -11.24
C ALA A 72 -3.40 -25.94 -11.94
N ALA A 73 -3.79 -27.03 -11.27
CA ALA A 73 -4.75 -27.99 -11.81
C ALA A 73 -6.12 -27.36 -12.13
N ARG A 74 -6.58 -26.42 -11.29
CA ARG A 74 -7.84 -25.72 -11.52
C ARG A 74 -7.76 -24.74 -12.70
N LEU A 75 -6.67 -24.00 -12.82
CA LEU A 75 -6.43 -23.10 -13.95
C LEU A 75 -6.37 -23.88 -15.27
N LEU A 76 -5.76 -25.07 -15.29
CA LEU A 76 -5.76 -25.97 -16.44
C LEU A 76 -7.17 -26.42 -16.83
N ARG A 77 -8.01 -26.76 -15.85
CA ARG A 77 -9.40 -27.20 -16.09
C ARG A 77 -10.35 -26.07 -16.48
N LEU A 78 -10.12 -24.86 -15.98
CA LEU A 78 -10.97 -23.68 -16.17
C LEU A 78 -10.36 -22.67 -17.14
N ARG A 79 -9.51 -23.11 -18.07
CA ARG A 79 -8.94 -22.24 -19.10
C ARG A 79 -10.04 -21.51 -19.88
N GLY A 80 -9.91 -20.19 -20.01
CA GLY A 80 -10.91 -19.35 -20.68
C GLY A 80 -12.19 -19.08 -19.88
N HIS A 81 -12.31 -19.60 -18.65
CA HIS A 81 -13.48 -19.34 -17.81
C HIS A 81 -13.46 -17.95 -17.16
N PHE A 82 -12.28 -17.38 -16.93
CA PHE A 82 -12.14 -16.05 -16.34
C PHE A 82 -11.70 -15.05 -17.39
N ASP A 83 -12.26 -13.84 -17.32
CA ASP A 83 -11.93 -12.76 -18.25
C ASP A 83 -10.57 -12.14 -17.93
N ALA A 84 -10.18 -12.13 -16.66
CA ALA A 84 -8.85 -11.76 -16.20
C ALA A 84 -8.49 -12.41 -14.84
N ILE A 85 -7.19 -12.46 -14.54
CA ILE A 85 -6.65 -13.02 -13.31
C ILE A 85 -5.76 -11.99 -12.62
N VAL A 86 -5.94 -11.86 -11.31
CA VAL A 86 -5.06 -11.13 -10.40
C VAL A 86 -4.26 -12.14 -9.61
N ASP A 87 -2.93 -12.11 -9.73
CA ASP A 87 -2.02 -13.07 -9.08
C ASP A 87 -1.22 -12.36 -7.98
N CYS A 88 -1.60 -12.58 -6.72
CA CYS A 88 -0.97 -11.95 -5.57
C CYS A 88 0.29 -12.72 -5.14
N GLN A 89 1.45 -12.08 -5.28
CA GLN A 89 2.73 -12.60 -4.86
C GLN A 89 3.04 -12.18 -3.41
N ASN A 90 2.75 -13.08 -2.47
CA ASN A 90 3.17 -12.97 -1.07
C ASN A 90 4.43 -13.83 -0.84
N GLY A 91 5.51 -13.51 -1.55
CA GLY A 91 6.75 -14.30 -1.61
C GLY A 91 6.80 -15.21 -2.84
N THR A 92 5.96 -16.25 -2.91
CA THR A 92 5.88 -17.14 -4.08
C THR A 92 4.61 -16.89 -4.88
N PRO A 93 4.67 -16.53 -6.18
CA PRO A 93 3.49 -16.35 -7.02
C PRO A 93 2.87 -17.70 -7.42
N PHE A 94 1.64 -17.69 -7.92
CA PHE A 94 0.96 -18.93 -8.36
C PHE A 94 1.44 -19.46 -9.71
N PHE A 95 2.33 -18.73 -10.40
CA PHE A 95 2.77 -19.00 -11.76
C PHE A 95 1.60 -19.16 -12.74
N SER A 96 0.50 -18.42 -12.53
CA SER A 96 -0.72 -18.52 -13.32
C SER A 96 -0.53 -18.42 -14.84
N PRO A 97 0.44 -17.67 -15.42
CA PRO A 97 0.64 -17.64 -16.88
C PRO A 97 1.00 -19.00 -17.48
N LEU A 98 1.59 -19.93 -16.71
CA LEU A 98 1.93 -21.27 -17.17
C LEU A 98 0.67 -22.16 -17.35
N PHE A 99 -0.39 -21.86 -16.59
CA PHE A 99 -1.56 -22.74 -16.49
C PHE A 99 -2.82 -22.14 -17.10
N ALA A 100 -3.02 -20.83 -17.02
CA ALA A 100 -4.21 -20.13 -17.50
C ALA A 100 -4.28 -20.01 -19.05
N GLY A 101 -3.15 -20.20 -19.73
CA GLY A 101 -3.03 -20.08 -21.19
C GLY A 101 -2.37 -18.77 -21.62
N ARG A 102 -1.74 -18.77 -22.81
CA ARG A 102 -0.88 -17.67 -23.27
C ARG A 102 -1.61 -16.32 -23.40
N ARG A 103 -2.90 -16.35 -23.75
CA ARG A 103 -3.75 -15.16 -23.94
C ARG A 103 -4.59 -14.78 -22.72
N ALA A 104 -4.44 -15.48 -21.58
CA ALA A 104 -5.16 -15.07 -20.37
C ALA A 104 -4.64 -13.70 -19.91
N PRO A 105 -5.51 -12.69 -19.69
CA PRO A 105 -5.12 -11.42 -19.10
C PRO A 105 -4.73 -11.62 -17.63
N ILE A 106 -3.49 -11.28 -17.27
CA ILE A 106 -2.94 -11.52 -15.92
C ILE A 106 -2.22 -10.27 -15.44
N VAL A 107 -2.62 -9.77 -14.27
CA VAL A 107 -1.91 -8.72 -13.53
C VAL A 107 -1.33 -9.33 -12.26
N GLN A 108 -0.03 -9.14 -12.05
CA GLN A 108 0.63 -9.58 -10.82
C GLN A 108 0.58 -8.46 -9.77
N ILE A 109 0.35 -8.80 -8.50
CA ILE A 109 0.43 -7.85 -7.40
C ILE A 109 1.59 -8.23 -6.50
N VAL A 110 2.41 -7.24 -6.16
CA VAL A 110 3.54 -7.42 -5.23
C VAL A 110 3.39 -6.42 -4.09
N HIS A 111 3.17 -6.95 -2.90
CA HIS A 111 3.06 -6.15 -1.67
C HIS A 111 4.42 -5.84 -1.05
N HIS A 112 5.40 -6.71 -1.21
CA HIS A 112 6.74 -6.55 -0.67
C HIS A 112 7.71 -7.50 -1.37
N VAL A 113 9.00 -7.16 -1.43
CA VAL A 113 10.07 -8.05 -1.91
C VAL A 113 10.71 -8.77 -0.71
N HIS A 114 10.53 -10.08 -0.61
CA HIS A 114 10.85 -10.90 0.56
C HIS A 114 12.29 -11.45 0.57
N GLN A 115 13.14 -11.06 -0.40
CA GLN A 115 14.51 -11.59 -0.57
C GLN A 115 15.27 -11.75 0.76
N ASP A 116 15.28 -10.68 1.58
CA ASP A 116 16.01 -10.65 2.85
C ASP A 116 15.23 -11.34 4.00
N GLN A 117 13.90 -11.43 3.89
CA GLN A 117 13.03 -12.07 4.89
C GLN A 117 13.02 -13.60 4.79
N PHE A 118 13.34 -14.16 3.62
CA PHE A 118 13.42 -15.62 3.44
C PHE A 118 14.48 -16.24 4.35
N SER A 119 15.63 -15.59 4.53
CA SER A 119 16.69 -16.06 5.44
C SER A 119 16.31 -16.03 6.92
N THR A 120 15.28 -15.26 7.29
CA THR A 120 14.81 -15.15 8.68
C THR A 120 13.81 -16.25 9.05
N HIS A 121 13.05 -16.75 8.07
CA HIS A 121 11.95 -17.70 8.31
C HIS A 121 12.23 -19.12 7.80
N PHE A 122 13.21 -19.30 6.92
CA PHE A 122 13.51 -20.59 6.30
C PHE A 122 14.99 -20.97 6.44
N SER A 123 15.26 -22.27 6.47
CA SER A 123 16.62 -22.80 6.38
C SER A 123 17.31 -22.29 5.11
N ALA A 124 18.64 -22.17 5.13
CA ALA A 124 19.43 -21.66 4.00
C ALA A 124 19.03 -22.22 2.61
N PRO A 125 18.79 -23.54 2.41
CA PRO A 125 18.37 -24.07 1.11
C PRO A 125 16.93 -23.65 0.74
N MET A 126 15.99 -23.65 1.69
CA MET A 126 14.62 -23.20 1.44
C MET A 126 14.55 -21.69 1.18
N ALA A 127 15.38 -20.91 1.88
CA ALA A 127 15.50 -19.48 1.63
C ALA A 127 16.08 -19.19 0.24
N ALA A 128 17.08 -19.96 -0.21
CA ALA A 128 17.62 -19.85 -1.56
C ALA A 128 16.58 -20.19 -2.64
N LEU A 129 15.78 -21.25 -2.41
CA LEU A 129 14.67 -21.60 -3.29
C LEU A 129 13.60 -20.51 -3.33
N GLY A 130 13.19 -19.97 -2.18
CA GLY A 130 12.26 -18.85 -2.09
C GLY A 130 12.74 -17.62 -2.85
N ARG A 131 14.01 -17.24 -2.68
CA ARG A 131 14.64 -16.14 -3.43
C ARG A 131 14.64 -16.39 -4.94
N TRP A 132 14.93 -17.61 -5.36
CA TRP A 132 14.92 -18.00 -6.77
C TRP A 132 13.51 -17.96 -7.38
N LEU A 133 12.51 -18.44 -6.63
CA LEU A 133 11.10 -18.41 -7.03
C LEU A 133 10.58 -16.97 -7.15
N GLU A 134 10.85 -16.13 -6.16
CA GLU A 134 10.41 -14.74 -6.11
C GLU A 134 11.09 -13.86 -7.18
N GLY A 135 12.36 -14.14 -7.50
CA GLY A 135 13.15 -13.36 -8.45
C GLY A 135 13.22 -14.00 -9.84
N PRO A 136 14.28 -14.77 -10.16
CA PRO A 136 14.51 -15.34 -11.49
C PRO A 136 13.32 -16.09 -12.12
N ALA A 137 12.63 -16.95 -11.36
CA ALA A 137 11.53 -17.73 -11.90
C ALA A 137 10.30 -16.86 -12.17
N ALA A 138 9.88 -16.05 -11.20
CA ALA A 138 8.78 -15.11 -11.38
C ALA A 138 9.08 -14.13 -12.52
N ARG A 139 10.28 -13.57 -12.60
CA ARG A 139 10.70 -12.71 -13.72
C ARG A 139 10.59 -13.41 -15.07
N ARG A 140 10.98 -14.69 -15.17
CA ARG A 140 10.89 -15.44 -16.45
C ARG A 140 9.43 -15.64 -16.88
N VAL A 141 8.52 -15.83 -15.92
CA VAL A 141 7.11 -16.13 -16.20
C VAL A 141 6.27 -14.86 -16.38
N TYR A 142 6.52 -13.82 -15.58
CA TYR A 142 5.74 -12.59 -15.50
C TYR A 142 6.44 -11.38 -16.13
N GLY A 143 7.69 -11.49 -16.59
CA GLY A 143 8.51 -10.32 -16.96
C GLY A 143 7.95 -9.41 -18.08
N ARG A 144 6.93 -9.85 -18.82
CA ARG A 144 6.20 -9.06 -19.82
C ARG A 144 4.76 -8.71 -19.41
N ARG A 145 4.31 -9.19 -18.25
CA ARG A 145 3.00 -8.92 -17.68
C ARG A 145 3.06 -7.66 -16.82
N PRO A 146 1.97 -6.91 -16.70
CA PRO A 146 1.87 -5.78 -15.80
C PRO A 146 1.92 -6.23 -14.34
N ILE A 147 2.62 -5.44 -13.54
CA ILE A 147 2.74 -5.62 -12.10
C ILE A 147 2.17 -4.39 -11.42
N ALA A 148 1.30 -4.58 -10.44
CA ALA A 148 0.90 -3.56 -9.50
C ALA A 148 1.79 -3.68 -8.25
N ALA A 149 2.62 -2.68 -8.02
CA ALA A 149 3.40 -2.49 -6.81
C ALA A 149 2.63 -1.56 -5.87
N VAL A 150 2.63 -1.82 -4.57
CA VAL A 150 1.91 -0.97 -3.61
C VAL A 150 2.60 0.36 -3.32
N SER A 151 3.86 0.53 -3.71
CA SER A 151 4.63 1.73 -3.43
C SER A 151 5.76 1.98 -4.44
N PRO A 152 6.27 3.23 -4.56
CA PRO A 152 7.46 3.54 -5.33
C PRO A 152 8.70 2.74 -4.87
N SER A 153 8.87 2.50 -3.57
CA SER A 153 9.95 1.65 -3.07
C SER A 153 9.81 0.20 -3.53
N THR A 154 8.61 -0.36 -3.49
CA THR A 154 8.35 -1.72 -4.00
C THR A 154 8.64 -1.80 -5.49
N ARG A 155 8.21 -0.81 -6.29
CA ARG A 155 8.56 -0.72 -7.72
C ARG A 155 10.07 -0.65 -7.92
N HIS A 156 10.78 0.17 -7.14
CA HIS A 156 12.23 0.29 -7.23
C HIS A 156 12.91 -1.05 -6.95
N GLU A 157 12.50 -1.79 -5.92
CA GLU A 157 13.08 -3.12 -5.60
C GLU A 157 12.78 -4.17 -6.66
N LEU A 158 11.58 -4.16 -7.26
CA LEU A 158 11.25 -5.01 -8.40
C LEU A 158 12.20 -4.76 -9.59
N ARG A 159 12.58 -3.50 -9.83
CA ARG A 159 13.56 -3.12 -10.86
C ARG A 159 14.98 -3.51 -10.46
N SER A 160 15.47 -3.01 -9.32
CA SER A 160 16.89 -3.06 -8.96
C SER A 160 17.32 -4.40 -8.38
N ARG A 161 16.47 -5.05 -7.58
CA ARG A 161 16.78 -6.34 -6.93
C ARG A 161 16.32 -7.53 -7.76
N LEU A 162 15.08 -7.49 -8.25
CA LEU A 162 14.51 -8.62 -9.00
C LEU A 162 14.73 -8.52 -10.52
N GLY A 163 15.11 -7.36 -11.05
CA GLY A 163 15.48 -7.18 -12.46
C GLY A 163 14.30 -7.21 -13.44
N TYR A 164 13.07 -6.87 -12.98
CA TYR A 164 11.92 -6.79 -13.87
C TYR A 164 12.07 -5.65 -14.88
N ARG A 165 11.69 -5.89 -16.14
CA ARG A 165 11.73 -4.89 -17.23
C ARG A 165 10.37 -4.57 -17.83
N GLY A 166 9.34 -5.36 -17.53
CA GLY A 166 7.96 -5.15 -17.98
C GLY A 166 7.27 -3.97 -17.26
N PRO A 167 6.00 -3.69 -17.57
CA PRO A 167 5.29 -2.57 -16.96
C PRO A 167 5.04 -2.81 -15.46
N ILE A 168 5.43 -1.85 -14.62
CA ILE A 168 5.17 -1.81 -13.18
C ILE A 168 4.46 -0.49 -12.86
N PHE A 169 3.23 -0.60 -12.37
CA PHE A 169 2.39 0.52 -11.93
C PHE A 169 2.36 0.59 -10.41
N VAL A 170 2.20 1.79 -9.86
CA VAL A 170 2.03 1.97 -8.42
C VAL A 170 0.53 2.05 -8.11
N VAL A 171 0.06 1.16 -7.25
CA VAL A 171 -1.33 1.13 -6.77
C VAL A 171 -1.30 1.12 -5.24
N PRO A 172 -1.27 2.31 -4.61
CA PRO A 172 -1.15 2.41 -3.15
C PRO A 172 -2.34 1.80 -2.45
N ASN A 173 -2.17 1.44 -1.18
CA ASN A 173 -3.29 0.98 -0.34
C ASN A 173 -4.15 2.20 0.04
N GLY A 174 -5.46 2.00 0.11
CA GLY A 174 -6.34 2.99 0.73
C GLY A 174 -6.18 3.01 2.25
N THR A 175 -6.71 4.05 2.89
CA THR A 175 -6.81 4.15 4.35
C THR A 175 -8.27 4.16 4.81
N VAL A 176 -8.47 4.20 6.12
CA VAL A 176 -9.79 4.37 6.75
C VAL A 176 -10.39 5.73 6.38
N PRO A 177 -11.72 5.89 6.37
CA PRO A 177 -12.34 7.20 6.21
C PRO A 177 -11.79 8.20 7.24
N LEU A 178 -11.59 9.44 6.81
CA LEU A 178 -11.19 10.50 7.74
C LEU A 178 -12.28 10.68 8.80
N PRO A 179 -11.91 10.84 10.09
CA PRO A 179 -12.87 11.08 11.15
C PRO A 179 -13.56 12.43 10.95
N ALA A 180 -14.86 12.48 11.27
CA ALA A 180 -15.66 13.70 11.17
C ALA A 180 -15.29 14.71 12.26
N ASP A 181 -14.94 14.22 13.45
CA ASP A 181 -14.61 15.04 14.61
C ASP A 181 -13.14 14.84 15.01
N THR A 182 -12.47 15.94 15.33
CA THR A 182 -11.15 15.91 15.94
C THR A 182 -11.29 15.68 17.45
N THR A 183 -10.71 14.59 17.94
CA THR A 183 -10.64 14.35 19.39
C THR A 183 -9.43 15.09 19.95
N LEU A 184 -9.53 15.62 21.17
CA LEU A 184 -8.39 16.22 21.84
C LEU A 184 -7.38 15.11 22.21
N ARG A 185 -6.09 15.40 21.99
CA ARG A 185 -4.99 14.55 22.44
C ARG A 185 -5.05 14.34 23.94
N ALA A 186 -4.53 13.20 24.40
CA ALA A 186 -4.34 12.95 25.82
C ALA A 186 -3.52 14.09 26.46
N PRO A 187 -3.78 14.44 27.74
CA PRO A 187 -3.01 15.49 28.42
C PRO A 187 -1.52 15.13 28.52
N ASP A 188 -1.21 13.85 28.70
CA ASP A 188 0.15 13.34 28.79
C ASP A 188 0.67 12.83 27.43
N PRO A 189 1.99 12.97 27.15
CA PRO A 189 2.58 12.46 25.91
C PRO A 189 2.34 10.96 25.73
N THR A 190 1.56 10.60 24.71
CA THR A 190 1.13 9.22 24.48
C THR A 190 1.56 8.73 23.09
N ILE A 191 2.35 7.67 23.04
CA ILE A 191 2.71 6.97 21.80
C ILE A 191 1.76 5.79 21.62
N VAL A 192 1.09 5.69 20.48
CA VAL A 192 0.26 4.52 20.13
C VAL A 192 0.89 3.76 18.99
N VAL A 193 1.16 2.46 19.21
CA VAL A 193 1.74 1.56 18.21
C VAL A 193 0.74 0.49 17.84
N VAL A 194 0.22 0.54 16.61
CA VAL A 194 -0.64 -0.51 16.05
C VAL A 194 0.21 -1.42 15.17
N SER A 195 0.43 -2.67 15.59
CA SER A 195 1.28 -3.60 14.84
C SER A 195 1.02 -5.06 15.20
N ARG A 196 1.32 -5.96 14.26
CA ARG A 196 1.43 -7.39 14.58
C ARG A 196 2.72 -7.62 15.39
N LEU A 197 2.66 -8.37 16.48
CA LEU A 197 3.82 -8.61 17.34
C LEU A 197 4.65 -9.78 16.80
N VAL A 198 5.51 -9.47 15.84
CA VAL A 198 6.42 -10.42 15.17
C VAL A 198 7.83 -9.84 15.08
N PRO A 199 8.90 -10.66 15.02
CA PRO A 199 10.27 -10.19 15.17
C PRO A 199 10.71 -9.08 14.20
N HIS A 200 10.27 -9.14 12.93
CA HIS A 200 10.67 -8.14 11.93
C HIS A 200 10.03 -6.76 12.13
N LYS A 201 9.02 -6.62 13.00
CA LYS A 201 8.46 -5.32 13.42
C LYS A 201 9.32 -4.65 14.48
N ARG A 202 10.24 -5.40 15.11
CA ARG A 202 11.25 -4.92 16.07
C ARG A 202 10.69 -4.01 17.16
N ILE A 203 9.60 -4.41 17.80
CA ILE A 203 9.02 -3.66 18.93
C ILE A 203 10.00 -3.64 20.11
N ASP A 204 10.84 -4.66 20.25
CA ASP A 204 11.96 -4.70 21.19
C ASP A 204 12.94 -3.54 21.02
N LEU A 205 13.16 -3.06 19.78
CA LEU A 205 13.99 -1.88 19.54
C LEU A 205 13.35 -0.65 20.18
N LEU A 206 12.05 -0.42 20.00
CA LEU A 206 11.34 0.69 20.63
C LEU A 206 11.48 0.59 22.16
N LEU A 207 11.17 -0.56 22.74
CA LEU A 207 11.24 -0.80 24.19
C LEU A 207 12.64 -0.49 24.74
N GLY A 208 13.70 -0.90 24.05
CA GLY A 208 15.09 -0.64 24.45
C GLY A 208 15.48 0.84 24.49
N HIS A 209 14.72 1.73 23.84
CA HIS A 209 14.92 3.17 23.91
C HIS A 209 14.02 3.86 24.95
N LEU A 210 12.94 3.23 25.41
CA LEU A 210 11.91 3.90 26.22
C LEU A 210 12.40 4.37 27.58
N GLY A 211 13.36 3.69 28.22
CA GLY A 211 13.91 4.14 29.51
C GLY A 211 14.46 5.58 29.42
N MET A 212 15.34 5.82 28.45
CA MET A 212 15.91 7.15 28.21
C MET A 212 14.88 8.20 27.75
N VAL A 213 13.84 7.77 27.03
CA VAL A 213 12.76 8.68 26.60
C VAL A 213 11.88 9.05 27.79
N ALA A 214 11.53 8.10 28.65
CA ALA A 214 10.71 8.33 29.84
C ALA A 214 11.41 9.25 30.84
N ASP A 215 12.74 9.15 30.98
CA ASP A 215 13.54 10.06 31.82
C ASP A 215 13.47 11.52 31.36
N GLN A 216 13.34 11.75 30.05
CA GLN A 216 13.32 13.10 29.45
C GLN A 216 11.91 13.61 29.14
N VAL A 217 10.91 12.73 29.12
CA VAL A 217 9.51 13.06 28.83
C VAL A 217 8.64 12.54 29.99
N PRO A 218 8.50 13.33 31.06
CA PRO A 218 7.67 12.95 32.20
C PRO A 218 6.22 12.69 31.78
N GLY A 219 5.62 11.63 32.35
CA GLY A 219 4.25 11.22 32.04
C GLY A 219 4.11 10.41 30.74
N LEU A 220 5.23 10.05 30.07
CA LEU A 220 5.17 9.25 28.85
C LEU A 220 4.36 7.96 29.03
N ARG A 221 3.42 7.75 28.10
CA ARG A 221 2.67 6.51 27.94
C ARG A 221 2.91 5.89 26.57
N VAL A 222 2.96 4.56 26.53
CA VAL A 222 3.10 3.79 25.29
C VAL A 222 2.02 2.70 25.25
N GLU A 223 1.10 2.84 24.31
CA GLU A 223 0.00 1.91 24.09
C GLU A 223 0.32 0.99 22.89
N ILE A 224 0.50 -0.29 23.15
CA ILE A 224 0.79 -1.29 22.11
C ILE A 224 -0.48 -2.06 21.79
N VAL A 225 -0.97 -1.88 20.57
CA VAL A 225 -2.19 -2.49 20.04
C VAL A 225 -1.82 -3.55 19.01
N GLY A 226 -2.29 -4.77 19.23
CA GLY A 226 -2.07 -5.91 18.36
C GLY A 226 -1.59 -7.14 19.10
N ASP A 227 -1.40 -8.23 18.35
CA ASP A 227 -1.01 -9.53 18.89
C ASP A 227 -0.05 -10.24 17.94
N GLY A 228 0.57 -11.31 18.42
CA GLY A 228 1.48 -12.14 17.65
C GLY A 228 2.38 -13.01 18.55
N PRO A 229 3.14 -13.92 17.93
CA PRO A 229 3.98 -14.87 18.64
C PRO A 229 5.03 -14.22 19.55
N ASP A 230 5.39 -12.96 19.27
CA ASP A 230 6.42 -12.24 20.02
C ASP A 230 5.89 -11.56 21.30
N ARG A 231 4.57 -11.57 21.53
CA ARG A 231 3.92 -10.85 22.65
C ARG A 231 4.51 -11.19 24.01
N ALA A 232 4.63 -12.49 24.32
CA ALA A 232 5.13 -12.94 25.62
C ALA A 232 6.57 -12.46 25.87
N ARG A 233 7.44 -12.57 24.85
CA ARG A 233 8.84 -12.09 24.93
C ARG A 233 8.90 -10.58 25.15
N LEU A 234 8.08 -9.80 24.45
CA LEU A 234 8.03 -8.34 24.59
C LEU A 234 7.51 -7.91 25.97
N GLN A 235 6.54 -8.64 26.53
CA GLN A 235 6.05 -8.38 27.90
C GLN A 235 7.13 -8.69 28.95
N SER A 236 7.89 -9.78 28.79
CA SER A 236 9.06 -10.06 29.63
C SER A 236 10.11 -8.95 29.53
N LEU A 237 10.38 -8.45 28.33
CA LEU A 237 11.32 -7.35 28.13
C LEU A 237 10.86 -6.05 28.83
N VAL A 238 9.57 -5.75 28.82
CA VAL A 238 9.02 -4.60 29.58
C VAL A 238 9.28 -4.74 31.08
N HIS A 239 9.14 -5.95 31.63
CA HIS A 239 9.46 -6.21 33.04
C HIS A 239 10.96 -6.10 33.31
N GLU A 240 11.81 -6.65 32.44
CA GLU A 240 13.27 -6.57 32.57
C GLU A 240 13.80 -5.13 32.51
N LEU A 241 13.15 -4.27 31.73
CA LEU A 241 13.50 -2.86 31.58
C LEU A 241 12.78 -1.93 32.59
N ASP A 242 11.99 -2.49 33.51
CA ASP A 242 11.16 -1.76 34.48
C ASP A 242 10.21 -0.71 33.86
N LEU A 243 9.62 -1.03 32.70
CA LEU A 243 8.75 -0.15 31.93
C LEU A 243 7.24 -0.40 32.17
N HIS A 244 6.90 -1.12 33.23
CA HIS A 244 5.53 -1.61 33.48
C HIS A 244 4.51 -0.48 33.74
N SER A 245 4.97 0.68 34.22
CA SER A 245 4.14 1.89 34.38
C SER A 245 4.03 2.73 33.11
N THR A 246 4.89 2.49 32.12
CA THR A 246 4.98 3.26 30.87
C THR A 246 4.31 2.55 29.71
N VAL A 247 4.37 1.22 29.66
CA VAL A 247 3.93 0.42 28.50
C VAL A 247 2.71 -0.43 28.83
N THR A 248 1.64 -0.27 28.05
CA THR A 248 0.43 -1.09 28.14
C THR A 248 0.21 -1.90 26.85
N PHE A 249 -0.01 -3.22 26.99
CA PHE A 249 -0.38 -4.09 25.86
C PHE A 249 -1.87 -4.35 25.85
N HIS A 250 -2.55 -3.91 24.80
CA HIS A 250 -4.00 -4.10 24.63
C HIS A 250 -4.38 -5.45 24.00
N GLY A 251 -3.43 -6.12 23.34
CA GLY A 251 -3.75 -7.27 22.51
C GLY A 251 -4.51 -6.85 21.25
N ARG A 252 -5.27 -7.77 20.65
CA ARG A 252 -6.16 -7.44 19.53
C ARG A 252 -7.44 -6.79 20.06
N VAL A 253 -7.70 -5.58 19.60
CA VAL A 253 -8.90 -4.78 19.95
C VAL A 253 -9.80 -4.59 18.72
N SER A 254 -11.01 -4.07 18.93
CA SER A 254 -11.89 -3.68 17.82
C SER A 254 -11.35 -2.44 17.08
N ASN A 255 -11.84 -2.19 15.87
CA ASN A 255 -11.44 -1.00 15.11
C ASN A 255 -11.80 0.28 15.88
N GLU A 256 -12.97 0.31 16.53
CA GLU A 256 -13.44 1.46 17.31
C GLU A 256 -12.51 1.76 18.49
N ALA A 257 -12.06 0.72 19.21
CA ALA A 257 -11.12 0.87 20.32
C ALA A 257 -9.73 1.31 19.84
N ARG A 258 -9.25 0.75 18.72
CA ARG A 258 -8.00 1.19 18.07
C ARG A 258 -8.10 2.67 17.69
N ASP A 259 -9.21 3.06 17.08
CA ASP A 259 -9.45 4.41 16.58
C ASP A 259 -9.51 5.42 17.73
N GLN A 260 -10.14 5.07 18.86
CA GLN A 260 -10.12 5.89 20.08
C GLN A 260 -8.70 6.09 20.64
N LEU A 261 -7.89 5.03 20.65
CA LEU A 261 -6.49 5.12 21.08
C LEU A 261 -5.71 6.06 20.16
N LEU A 262 -5.81 5.87 18.84
CA LEU A 262 -5.17 6.74 17.85
C LEU A 262 -5.64 8.19 17.98
N ALA A 263 -6.94 8.44 18.14
CA ALA A 263 -7.49 9.79 18.28
C ALA A 263 -6.92 10.57 19.48
N SER A 264 -6.52 9.86 20.54
CA SER A 264 -5.89 10.44 21.73
C SER A 264 -4.36 10.53 21.66
N ALA A 265 -3.73 9.93 20.64
CA ALA A 265 -2.29 9.79 20.55
C ALA A 265 -1.60 11.12 20.21
N TRP A 266 -0.37 11.27 20.70
CA TRP A 266 0.52 12.34 20.27
C TRP A 266 1.32 11.91 19.05
N LEU A 267 1.73 10.64 19.03
CA LEU A 267 2.66 10.11 18.05
C LEU A 267 2.36 8.63 17.83
N THR A 268 2.57 8.15 16.61
CA THR A 268 2.72 6.73 16.34
C THR A 268 4.15 6.39 15.95
N THR A 269 4.56 5.13 16.11
CA THR A 269 5.93 4.72 15.82
C THR A 269 5.98 3.41 15.07
N SER A 270 6.91 3.33 14.11
CA SER A 270 7.22 2.10 13.39
C SER A 270 8.72 1.81 13.43
N THR A 271 9.09 0.68 14.01
CA THR A 271 10.49 0.18 14.08
C THR A 271 10.74 -0.98 13.14
N SER A 272 9.82 -1.23 12.21
CA SER A 272 9.90 -2.32 11.24
C SER A 272 11.21 -2.31 10.45
N GLN A 273 11.76 -3.50 10.22
CA GLN A 273 12.95 -3.66 9.39
C GLN A 273 12.65 -3.44 7.89
N ALA A 274 11.44 -3.77 7.45
CA ALA A 274 10.96 -3.54 6.10
C ALA A 274 9.42 -3.54 6.07
N GLU A 275 8.82 -2.74 5.20
CA GLU A 275 7.37 -2.67 4.97
C GLU A 275 7.07 -2.55 3.49
N GLY A 276 5.89 -3.03 3.08
CA GLY A 276 5.38 -2.79 1.73
C GLY A 276 4.85 -1.37 1.53
N TRP A 277 4.22 -0.83 2.57
CA TRP A 277 3.50 0.44 2.51
C TRP A 277 3.45 1.15 3.86
N GLY A 278 2.89 0.51 4.89
CA GLY A 278 2.66 1.15 6.20
C GLY A 278 1.20 1.54 6.42
N CYS A 279 0.28 0.57 6.29
CA CYS A 279 -1.16 0.86 6.47
C CYS A 279 -1.47 1.51 7.83
N THR A 280 -0.86 1.03 8.91
CA THR A 280 -1.10 1.57 10.26
C THR A 280 -0.58 3.00 10.43
N ILE A 281 0.43 3.40 9.64
CA ILE A 281 0.94 4.77 9.58
C ILE A 281 -0.11 5.68 8.95
N LEU A 282 -0.72 5.28 7.84
CA LEU A 282 -1.79 6.05 7.21
C LEU A 282 -3.10 6.04 8.01
N GLU A 283 -3.39 4.97 8.74
CA GLU A 283 -4.51 4.94 9.69
C GLU A 283 -4.29 5.98 10.80
N ALA A 284 -3.08 6.05 11.37
CA ALA A 284 -2.74 7.08 12.35
C ALA A 284 -2.78 8.49 11.75
N ALA A 285 -2.26 8.67 10.53
CA ALA A 285 -2.28 9.95 9.83
C ALA A 285 -3.72 10.44 9.56
N ALA A 286 -4.67 9.51 9.30
CA ALA A 286 -6.10 9.85 9.17
C ALA A 286 -6.67 10.49 10.44
N TRP A 287 -6.16 10.11 11.62
CA TRP A 287 -6.49 10.72 12.91
C TRP A 287 -5.66 11.97 13.22
N GLY A 288 -4.82 12.44 12.30
CA GLY A 288 -3.91 13.56 12.52
C GLY A 288 -2.70 13.21 13.39
N VAL A 289 -2.39 11.93 13.55
CA VAL A 289 -1.27 11.48 14.39
C VAL A 289 -0.01 11.32 13.54
N PRO A 290 1.06 12.09 13.78
CA PRO A 290 2.31 11.93 13.05
C PRO A 290 3.02 10.63 13.38
N CYS A 291 3.89 10.19 12.47
CA CYS A 291 4.69 8.98 12.66
C CYS A 291 6.18 9.30 12.80
N LEU A 292 6.81 8.80 13.85
CA LEU A 292 8.26 8.69 13.91
C LEU A 292 8.67 7.25 13.57
N ALA A 293 9.52 7.05 12.57
CA ALA A 293 9.86 5.70 12.14
C ALA A 293 11.28 5.57 11.59
N LEU A 294 11.76 4.33 11.48
CA LEU A 294 13.00 4.06 10.75
C LEU A 294 12.82 4.31 9.25
N ARG A 295 13.83 4.87 8.58
CA ARG A 295 13.81 5.10 7.12
C ARG A 295 14.03 3.79 6.37
N VAL A 296 12.97 3.00 6.24
CA VAL A 296 12.96 1.74 5.48
C VAL A 296 12.03 1.83 4.26
N PRO A 297 12.22 0.98 3.22
CA PRO A 297 11.28 0.85 2.12
C PRO A 297 9.83 0.68 2.59
N GLY A 298 8.88 1.24 1.84
CA GLY A 298 7.47 1.30 2.22
C GLY A 298 7.19 2.41 3.24
N VAL A 299 7.80 2.34 4.43
CA VAL A 299 7.61 3.36 5.49
C VAL A 299 7.94 4.76 4.99
N ARG A 300 9.09 4.93 4.32
CA ARG A 300 9.51 6.21 3.74
C ARG A 300 8.60 6.73 2.61
N ASP A 301 7.74 5.87 2.05
CA ASP A 301 6.76 6.26 1.05
C ASP A 301 5.45 6.72 1.73
N SER A 302 5.15 6.21 2.93
CA SER A 302 3.96 6.56 3.72
C SER A 302 4.12 7.77 4.65
N VAL A 303 5.37 8.11 5.01
CA VAL A 303 5.70 9.28 5.87
C VAL A 303 6.41 10.33 5.03
N LEU A 304 5.91 11.56 5.08
CA LEU A 304 6.55 12.74 4.52
C LEU A 304 7.43 13.36 5.61
N ASP A 305 8.73 13.18 5.46
CA ASP A 305 9.72 13.54 6.47
C ASP A 305 9.73 15.05 6.78
N GLY A 306 9.54 15.41 8.04
CA GLY A 306 9.38 16.80 8.52
C GLY A 306 7.95 17.35 8.42
N GLU A 307 7.08 16.71 7.64
CA GLU A 307 5.72 17.17 7.33
C GLU A 307 4.65 16.36 8.06
N THR A 308 4.59 15.04 7.83
CA THR A 308 3.63 14.12 8.49
C THR A 308 4.27 13.25 9.56
N GLY A 309 5.54 13.51 9.86
CA GLY A 309 6.32 12.70 10.77
C GLY A 309 7.82 12.90 10.60
N TRP A 310 8.60 11.99 11.16
CA TRP A 310 10.06 12.04 11.12
C TRP A 310 10.64 10.67 10.80
N LEU A 311 11.61 10.63 9.88
CA LEU A 311 12.30 9.42 9.49
C LEU A 311 13.72 9.40 10.05
N VAL A 312 14.07 8.30 10.70
CA VAL A 312 15.37 8.08 11.36
C VAL A 312 16.17 7.04 10.57
N ASP A 313 17.34 7.42 10.07
CA ASP A 313 18.19 6.50 9.29
C ASP A 313 18.89 5.45 10.16
N ASP A 314 19.27 5.82 11.39
CA ASP A 314 19.99 4.96 12.31
C ASP A 314 19.16 4.67 13.57
N ALA A 315 18.89 3.38 13.81
CA ALA A 315 18.16 2.91 14.97
C ALA A 315 18.70 3.43 16.31
N ARG A 316 20.01 3.68 16.42
CA ARG A 316 20.64 4.23 17.64
C ARG A 316 20.10 5.61 18.03
N HIS A 317 19.62 6.38 17.06
CA HIS A 317 19.07 7.71 17.25
C HIS A 317 17.55 7.72 17.47
N LEU A 318 16.89 6.55 17.50
CA LEU A 318 15.44 6.45 17.64
C LEU A 318 14.96 7.16 18.92
N GLY A 319 15.57 6.86 20.07
CA GLY A 319 15.16 7.45 21.35
C GLY A 319 15.32 8.98 21.38
N SER A 320 16.45 9.52 20.90
CA SER A 320 16.64 10.98 20.91
C SER A 320 15.71 11.67 19.92
N ALA A 321 15.39 11.03 18.80
CA ALA A 321 14.39 11.52 17.87
C ALA A 321 12.98 11.51 18.49
N LEU A 322 12.60 10.46 19.24
CA LEU A 322 11.33 10.40 19.98
C LEU A 322 11.19 11.56 20.97
N VAL A 323 12.23 11.84 21.76
CA VAL A 323 12.24 12.96 22.71
C VAL A 323 12.02 14.29 21.98
N ARG A 324 12.75 14.54 20.88
CA ARG A 324 12.60 15.77 20.09
C ARG A 324 11.19 15.92 19.52
N ALA A 325 10.67 14.87 18.87
CA ALA A 325 9.33 14.88 18.28
C ALA A 325 8.25 15.15 19.33
N LEU A 326 8.30 14.46 20.48
CA LEU A 326 7.33 14.67 21.56
C LEU A 326 7.41 16.09 22.15
N ASN A 327 8.61 16.66 22.25
CA ASN A 327 8.80 18.04 22.70
C ASN A 327 8.29 19.07 21.68
N GLU A 328 8.51 18.87 20.39
CA GLU A 328 7.94 19.71 19.33
C GLU A 328 6.40 19.68 19.38
N LEU A 329 5.81 18.52 19.64
CA LEU A 329 4.36 18.34 19.70
C LEU A 329 3.71 18.89 20.98
N ARG A 330 4.50 19.37 21.96
CA ARG A 330 3.98 20.14 23.11
C ARG A 330 3.50 21.53 22.70
N ASP A 331 4.06 22.11 21.64
CA ASP A 331 3.54 23.34 21.06
C ASP A 331 2.21 23.02 20.33
N PRO A 332 1.06 23.56 20.80
CA PRO A 332 -0.24 23.28 20.19
C PRO A 332 -0.33 23.76 18.74
N VAL A 333 0.37 24.84 18.37
CA VAL A 333 0.35 25.36 16.99
C VAL A 333 1.09 24.41 16.06
N ARG A 334 2.28 23.97 16.47
CA ARG A 334 3.06 22.98 15.70
C ARG A 334 2.30 21.67 15.57
N ALA A 335 1.71 21.19 16.66
CA ALA A 335 0.98 19.93 16.66
C ALA A 335 -0.25 19.96 15.75
N GLU A 336 -1.03 21.05 15.77
CA GLU A 336 -2.19 21.17 14.88
C GLU A 336 -1.78 21.24 13.41
N ALA A 337 -0.71 21.98 13.09
CA ALA A 337 -0.18 22.06 11.73
C ALA A 337 0.28 20.70 11.18
N VAL A 338 0.97 19.90 12.01
CA VAL A 338 1.36 18.52 11.65
C VAL A 338 0.13 17.64 11.49
N ALA A 339 -0.86 17.77 12.39
CA ALA A 339 -2.09 16.98 12.34
C ALA A 339 -2.92 17.26 11.08
N ASP A 340 -3.06 18.53 10.67
CA ASP A 340 -3.69 18.94 9.43
C ASP A 340 -2.99 18.33 8.20
N THR A 341 -1.66 18.35 8.20
CA THR A 341 -0.85 17.81 7.11
C THR A 341 -0.99 16.28 7.04
N CYS A 342 -1.03 15.60 8.20
CA CYS A 342 -1.30 14.16 8.29
C CYS A 342 -2.67 13.80 7.72
N ARG A 343 -3.74 14.52 8.11
CA ARG A 343 -5.10 14.29 7.62
C ARG A 343 -5.20 14.53 6.12
N THR A 344 -4.57 15.59 5.63
CA THR A 344 -4.53 15.92 4.20
C THR A 344 -3.84 14.80 3.41
N TRP A 345 -2.67 14.36 3.88
CA TRP A 345 -1.94 13.26 3.26
C TRP A 345 -2.74 11.95 3.26
N ALA A 346 -3.32 11.58 4.40
CA ALA A 346 -4.17 10.40 4.51
C ALA A 346 -5.40 10.48 3.57
N GLY A 347 -5.98 11.67 3.41
CA GLY A 347 -7.11 11.94 2.52
C GLY A 347 -6.83 11.65 1.03
N CYS A 348 -5.56 11.58 0.62
CA CYS A 348 -5.20 11.21 -0.75
C CYS A 348 -5.34 9.70 -1.04
N PHE A 349 -5.53 8.87 0.00
CA PHE A 349 -5.52 7.40 -0.11
C PHE A 349 -6.91 6.80 0.11
N SER A 350 -7.68 6.63 -0.96
CA SER A 350 -8.95 5.90 -0.90
C SER A 350 -8.85 4.52 -1.53
N TRP A 351 -9.55 3.55 -0.95
CA TRP A 351 -9.69 2.23 -1.54
C TRP A 351 -10.41 2.25 -2.89
N ASP A 352 -11.25 3.27 -3.13
CA ASP A 352 -11.90 3.50 -4.42
C ASP A 352 -10.90 3.84 -5.52
N ARG A 353 -9.92 4.72 -5.22
CA ARG A 353 -8.83 5.01 -6.15
C ARG A 353 -7.97 3.77 -6.41
N SER A 354 -7.59 3.03 -5.38
CA SER A 354 -6.82 1.78 -5.54
C SER A 354 -7.56 0.75 -6.42
N ALA A 355 -8.87 0.60 -6.23
CA ALA A 355 -9.70 -0.29 -7.03
C ALA A 355 -9.79 0.15 -8.50
N ASN A 356 -9.91 1.45 -8.75
CA ASN A 356 -9.96 2.03 -10.10
C ASN A 356 -8.62 1.89 -10.83
N LEU A 357 -7.50 2.18 -10.14
CA LEU A 357 -6.15 2.00 -10.68
C LEU A 357 -5.90 0.54 -11.10
N LEU A 358 -6.17 -0.41 -10.21
CA LEU A 358 -5.97 -1.83 -10.52
C LEU A 358 -6.92 -2.33 -11.61
N ALA A 359 -8.17 -1.86 -11.62
CA ALA A 359 -9.10 -2.13 -12.71
C ALA A 359 -8.56 -1.57 -14.04
N GLY A 360 -8.02 -0.36 -14.06
CA GLY A 360 -7.42 0.27 -15.23
C GLY A 360 -6.32 -0.56 -15.86
N ILE A 361 -5.41 -1.09 -15.02
CA ILE A 361 -4.33 -2.00 -15.41
C ILE A 361 -4.90 -3.31 -15.98
N LEU A 362 -5.91 -3.90 -15.33
CA LEU A 362 -6.58 -5.11 -15.81
C LEU A 362 -7.24 -4.90 -17.18
N HIS A 363 -7.95 -3.78 -17.38
CA HIS A 363 -8.57 -3.48 -18.68
C HIS A 363 -7.52 -3.29 -19.78
N SER A 364 -6.40 -2.62 -19.48
CA SER A 364 -5.29 -2.47 -20.42
C SER A 364 -4.66 -3.83 -20.77
N GLU A 365 -4.49 -4.72 -19.78
CA GLU A 365 -4.03 -6.08 -20.01
C GLU A 365 -4.98 -6.89 -20.89
N MET A 366 -6.29 -6.77 -20.64
CA MET A 366 -7.32 -7.44 -21.42
C MET A 366 -7.34 -6.97 -22.87
N ALA A 367 -7.21 -5.67 -23.11
CA ALA A 367 -7.10 -5.10 -24.46
C ALA A 367 -5.86 -5.66 -25.18
N ARG A 368 -4.69 -5.57 -24.55
CA ARG A 368 -3.42 -6.07 -25.11
C ARG A 368 -3.45 -7.56 -25.46
N MET A 369 -4.16 -8.39 -24.69
CA MET A 369 -4.26 -9.83 -24.94
C MET A 369 -5.28 -10.21 -26.02
N ARG A 370 -6.24 -9.32 -26.33
CA ARG A 370 -7.24 -9.52 -27.40
C ARG A 370 -6.71 -9.13 -28.78
N GLU A 371 -5.87 -8.10 -28.86
CA GLU A 371 -5.32 -7.62 -30.14
C GLU A 371 -4.28 -8.60 -30.72
N SER A 372 -4.48 -9.03 -31.98
CA SER A 372 -3.56 -9.86 -32.78
C SER A 372 -3.03 -9.15 -34.05
N ALA A 373 -3.24 -7.84 -34.19
CA ALA A 373 -2.85 -6.99 -35.34
C ALA A 373 -2.59 -5.55 -34.84
N PRO A 374 -1.90 -4.65 -35.60
CA PRO A 374 -1.22 -3.49 -35.04
C PRO A 374 -2.19 -2.56 -34.30
N ALA A 375 -1.87 -2.32 -33.03
CA ALA A 375 -2.71 -1.57 -32.10
C ALA A 375 -3.12 -0.19 -32.65
N SER A 376 -4.34 0.22 -32.33
CA SER A 376 -4.80 1.59 -32.55
C SER A 376 -3.78 2.61 -32.02
N SER A 377 -3.70 3.80 -32.64
CA SER A 377 -2.73 4.86 -32.33
C SER A 377 -2.70 5.33 -30.87
N VAL A 378 -3.65 4.88 -30.03
CA VAL A 378 -3.77 5.21 -28.60
C VAL A 378 -2.82 4.37 -27.72
N GLU A 379 -2.54 3.12 -28.08
CA GLU A 379 -1.73 2.19 -27.28
C GLU A 379 -0.22 2.19 -27.61
N HIS A 380 0.21 2.91 -28.66
CA HIS A 380 1.60 3.00 -29.14
C HIS A 380 2.52 3.86 -28.25
N ARG A 381 2.50 3.66 -26.92
CA ARG A 381 3.55 4.18 -26.03
C ARG A 381 4.32 2.98 -25.52
N GLU A 382 5.53 2.78 -26.06
CA GLU A 382 6.55 1.88 -25.49
C GLU A 382 7.23 2.49 -24.25
N ALA A 383 6.65 3.53 -23.67
CA ALA A 383 7.23 4.28 -22.59
C ALA A 383 7.18 3.48 -21.28
N ARG A 384 8.25 3.61 -20.49
CA ARG A 384 8.39 2.98 -19.18
C ARG A 384 7.28 3.50 -18.27
N SER A 385 6.47 2.59 -17.71
CA SER A 385 5.46 2.89 -16.67
C SER A 385 6.04 3.52 -15.39
N ASP A 386 7.35 3.78 -15.39
CA ASP A 386 8.11 4.37 -14.30
C ASP A 386 8.08 5.90 -14.36
N ILE A 387 7.58 6.50 -15.45
CA ILE A 387 7.45 7.96 -15.64
C ILE A 387 5.98 8.31 -15.82
N ALA A 388 5.54 9.41 -15.22
CA ALA A 388 4.24 10.01 -15.46
C ALA A 388 4.35 11.54 -15.52
N VAL A 389 3.37 12.16 -16.16
CA VAL A 389 3.23 13.62 -16.22
C VAL A 389 1.86 13.99 -15.70
N LEU A 390 1.81 15.03 -14.88
CA LEU A 390 0.59 15.66 -14.42
C LEU A 390 0.34 16.90 -15.28
N ALA A 391 -0.85 16.97 -15.86
CA ALA A 391 -1.33 18.13 -16.58
C ALA A 391 -2.56 18.69 -15.88
N VAL A 392 -2.59 19.99 -15.62
CA VAL A 392 -3.72 20.68 -14.98
C VAL A 392 -4.31 21.68 -15.96
N SER A 393 -5.63 21.69 -16.05
CA SER A 393 -6.41 22.71 -16.73
C SER A 393 -7.30 23.41 -15.71
N ASP A 394 -7.37 24.74 -15.79
CA ASP A 394 -8.28 25.55 -15.00
C ASP A 394 -9.72 25.53 -15.54
N GLN A 395 -9.96 24.75 -16.61
CA GLN A 395 -11.28 24.49 -17.17
C GLN A 395 -11.70 23.02 -17.04
N ARG A 396 -13.02 22.82 -16.94
CA ARG A 396 -13.60 21.50 -16.74
C ARG A 396 -13.73 20.80 -18.09
N GLN A 397 -13.12 19.63 -18.19
CA GLN A 397 -13.05 18.86 -19.45
C GLN A 397 -13.58 17.44 -19.24
N PRO A 398 -14.90 17.25 -19.10
CA PRO A 398 -15.51 15.99 -18.63
C PRO A 398 -15.28 14.80 -19.59
N ASP A 399 -15.11 15.07 -20.89
CA ASP A 399 -14.98 14.02 -21.91
C ASP A 399 -13.54 13.56 -22.14
N VAL A 400 -12.56 14.06 -21.36
CA VAL A 400 -11.16 13.72 -21.56
C VAL A 400 -10.86 12.26 -21.18
N GLN A 401 -11.47 11.74 -20.09
CA GLN A 401 -11.24 10.37 -19.60
C GLN A 401 -11.55 9.30 -20.67
N ALA A 402 -12.61 9.50 -21.46
CA ALA A 402 -13.03 8.54 -22.50
C ALA A 402 -12.03 8.41 -23.67
N ARG A 403 -11.11 9.37 -23.81
CA ARG A 403 -10.11 9.44 -24.89
C ARG A 403 -8.69 9.13 -24.40
N LEU A 404 -8.53 8.88 -23.11
CA LEU A 404 -7.27 8.52 -22.46
C LEU A 404 -7.18 7.01 -22.23
N ARG A 405 -6.01 6.55 -21.80
CA ARG A 405 -5.84 5.12 -21.47
C ARG A 405 -6.56 4.82 -20.16
N THR A 406 -6.96 3.56 -20.00
CA THR A 406 -7.55 3.07 -18.74
C THR A 406 -6.59 3.16 -17.54
N VAL A 407 -5.29 3.31 -17.80
CA VAL A 407 -4.26 3.53 -16.76
C VAL A 407 -3.96 5.00 -16.49
N ASP A 408 -4.50 5.93 -17.28
CA ASP A 408 -4.39 7.37 -17.01
C ASP A 408 -5.49 7.76 -16.01
N GLU A 409 -5.18 8.66 -15.07
CA GLU A 409 -6.14 9.13 -14.06
C GLU A 409 -6.64 10.53 -14.42
N VAL A 410 -7.95 10.77 -14.28
CA VAL A 410 -8.56 12.11 -14.44
C VAL A 410 -9.35 12.44 -13.18
N VAL A 411 -9.13 13.64 -12.66
CA VAL A 411 -9.91 14.21 -11.55
C VAL A 411 -10.44 15.57 -11.98
N HIS A 412 -11.71 15.81 -11.64
CA HIS A 412 -12.34 17.12 -11.77
C HIS A 412 -12.57 17.70 -10.37
N PHE A 413 -12.14 18.95 -10.14
CA PHE A 413 -12.36 19.65 -8.88
C PHE A 413 -12.89 21.05 -9.19
N GLY A 414 -14.16 21.30 -8.85
CA GLY A 414 -14.87 22.50 -9.30
C GLY A 414 -14.81 22.62 -10.83
N ASP A 415 -14.25 23.73 -11.31
CA ASP A 415 -14.06 23.99 -12.73
C ASP A 415 -12.70 23.55 -13.26
N ARG A 416 -11.85 22.90 -12.47
CA ARG A 416 -10.51 22.46 -12.89
C ARG A 416 -10.50 20.97 -13.24
N THR A 417 -9.59 20.60 -14.15
CA THR A 417 -9.32 19.20 -14.53
C THR A 417 -7.84 18.88 -14.38
N ALA A 418 -7.50 17.88 -13.59
CA ALA A 418 -6.15 17.33 -13.52
C ALA A 418 -6.11 15.94 -14.15
N VAL A 419 -5.07 15.70 -14.95
CA VAL A 419 -4.84 14.43 -15.64
C VAL A 419 -3.44 13.94 -15.34
N MET A 420 -3.33 12.73 -14.81
CA MET A 420 -2.06 12.04 -14.66
C MET A 420 -1.87 11.04 -15.80
N LEU A 421 -0.97 11.35 -16.71
CA LEU A 421 -0.63 10.54 -17.88
C LEU A 421 0.50 9.58 -17.54
N ASN A 422 0.17 8.30 -17.42
CA ASN A 422 1.14 7.26 -17.09
C ASN A 422 1.93 6.81 -18.34
N GLY A 423 3.24 6.62 -18.18
CA GLY A 423 4.14 6.29 -19.27
C GLY A 423 4.31 7.43 -20.27
N CYS A 424 4.46 8.67 -19.79
CA CYS A 424 4.74 9.84 -20.62
C CYS A 424 5.86 10.67 -19.99
N ASP A 425 6.77 11.16 -20.84
CA ASP A 425 7.54 12.37 -20.56
C ASP A 425 6.75 13.60 -21.04
N GLU A 426 7.27 14.80 -20.82
CA GLU A 426 6.56 16.05 -21.14
C GLU A 426 6.22 16.21 -22.64
N PRO A 427 7.13 15.89 -23.60
CA PRO A 427 6.79 15.92 -25.02
C PRO A 427 5.69 14.92 -25.39
N ALA A 428 5.76 13.67 -24.89
CA ALA A 428 4.73 12.67 -25.15
C ALA A 428 3.39 13.06 -24.53
N ALA A 429 3.40 13.62 -23.32
CA ALA A 429 2.21 14.15 -22.66
C ALA A 429 1.56 15.26 -23.50
N THR A 430 2.36 16.22 -23.97
CA THR A 430 1.87 17.32 -24.84
C THR A 430 1.20 16.78 -26.11
N ALA A 431 1.80 15.79 -26.77
CA ALA A 431 1.22 15.16 -27.96
C ALA A 431 -0.12 14.48 -27.66
N VAL A 432 -0.22 13.82 -26.50
CA VAL A 432 -1.45 13.17 -26.04
C VAL A 432 -2.54 14.20 -25.76
N LEU A 433 -2.22 15.25 -25.01
CA LEU A 433 -3.14 16.33 -24.66
C LEU A 433 -3.73 16.98 -25.93
N ARG A 434 -2.89 17.28 -26.93
CA ARG A 434 -3.34 17.76 -28.25
C ARG A 434 -4.28 16.79 -28.93
N ARG A 435 -3.95 15.49 -28.94
CA ARG A 435 -4.79 14.45 -29.56
C ARG A 435 -6.16 14.33 -28.90
N VAL A 436 -6.22 14.45 -27.57
CA VAL A 436 -7.48 14.42 -26.83
C VAL A 436 -8.12 15.80 -26.71
N GLY A 437 -7.61 16.82 -27.40
CA GLY A 437 -8.16 18.17 -27.39
C GLY A 437 -8.18 18.82 -26.00
N MET A 438 -7.29 18.43 -25.10
CA MET A 438 -7.13 19.06 -23.80
C MET A 438 -6.08 20.16 -23.86
N GLN A 439 -6.48 21.38 -23.50
CA GLN A 439 -5.54 22.45 -23.17
C GLN A 439 -5.16 22.31 -21.69
N ALA A 440 -3.87 22.34 -21.41
CA ALA A 440 -3.33 22.31 -20.05
C ALA A 440 -2.62 23.64 -19.78
N ASP A 441 -2.92 24.23 -18.63
CA ASP A 441 -2.35 25.48 -18.14
C ASP A 441 -1.00 25.24 -17.45
N SER A 442 -0.83 24.06 -16.84
CA SER A 442 0.46 23.59 -16.33
C SER A 442 0.72 22.12 -16.63
N LEU A 443 2.00 21.78 -16.71
CA LEU A 443 2.48 20.43 -16.98
C LEU A 443 3.76 20.20 -16.19
N GLN A 444 3.81 19.11 -15.41
CA GLN A 444 4.99 18.77 -14.62
C GLN A 444 5.24 17.26 -14.59
N LEU A 445 6.51 16.88 -14.47
CA LEU A 445 6.90 15.49 -14.21
C LEU A 445 6.39 15.06 -12.82
N VAL A 446 5.82 13.86 -12.74
CA VAL A 446 5.30 13.30 -11.49
C VAL A 446 6.44 12.69 -10.67
N ASP A 447 6.69 13.24 -9.50
CA ASP A 447 7.55 12.64 -8.49
C ASP A 447 6.84 11.52 -7.71
N ASN A 448 7.54 10.91 -6.74
CA ASN A 448 6.94 9.84 -5.94
C ASN A 448 5.75 10.30 -5.11
N ARG A 449 5.75 11.55 -4.64
CA ARG A 449 4.69 12.11 -3.81
C ARG A 449 3.41 12.30 -4.60
N LEU A 450 3.49 12.96 -5.75
CA LEU A 450 2.37 13.15 -6.67
C LEU A 450 1.85 11.83 -7.22
N MET A 451 2.72 10.85 -7.48
CA MET A 451 2.30 9.51 -7.90
C MET A 451 1.42 8.83 -6.84
N LEU A 452 1.81 8.97 -5.58
CA LEU A 452 1.10 8.40 -4.45
C LEU A 452 -0.18 9.16 -4.12
N ALA A 453 -0.16 10.48 -4.16
CA ALA A 453 -1.33 11.30 -3.84
C ALA A 453 -2.36 11.36 -4.98
N GLY A 454 -1.90 11.15 -6.22
CA GLY A 454 -2.72 11.21 -7.43
C GLY A 454 -3.01 12.63 -7.93
N PRO A 455 -3.72 12.75 -9.05
CA PRO A 455 -3.98 14.04 -9.70
C PRO A 455 -4.88 14.99 -8.91
N ALA A 456 -5.51 14.53 -7.82
CA ALA A 456 -6.30 15.38 -6.94
C ALA A 456 -5.44 16.25 -6.00
N ALA A 457 -4.18 15.84 -5.74
CA ALA A 457 -3.32 16.52 -4.77
C ALA A 457 -3.14 18.04 -5.04
N PRO A 458 -2.78 18.48 -6.27
CA PRO A 458 -2.61 19.90 -6.63
C PRO A 458 -3.92 20.67 -6.79
N LEU A 459 -5.06 20.01 -6.59
CA LEU A 459 -6.39 20.62 -6.63
C LEU A 459 -6.98 20.83 -5.23
N ALA A 460 -6.29 20.38 -4.17
CA ALA A 460 -6.69 20.69 -2.79
C ALA A 460 -6.58 22.21 -2.53
N PRO A 461 -7.46 22.81 -1.70
CA PRO A 461 -7.45 24.26 -1.44
C PRO A 461 -6.04 24.74 -1.03
N GLU A 462 -5.60 25.90 -1.53
CA GLU A 462 -4.21 26.40 -1.48
C GLU A 462 -3.51 26.28 -0.11
N ARG A 463 -4.26 26.32 1.01
CA ARG A 463 -3.72 26.08 2.36
C ARG A 463 -3.19 24.64 2.56
N ALA A 464 -3.81 23.64 1.94
CA ALA A 464 -3.39 22.24 1.99
C ALA A 464 -2.15 21.98 1.13
N LEU A 465 -1.94 22.74 0.05
CA LEU A 465 -0.79 22.60 -0.85
C LEU A 465 0.46 23.30 -0.34
N ALA A 466 0.31 24.49 0.24
CA ALA A 466 1.39 25.20 0.91
C ALA A 466 1.91 24.44 2.14
N GLN A 467 1.03 23.74 2.86
CA GLN A 467 1.39 22.85 3.99
C GLN A 467 2.08 21.56 3.54
N LEU A 468 1.83 21.13 2.30
CA LEU A 468 2.42 19.96 1.68
C LEU A 468 3.69 20.31 0.85
N GLY A 469 4.23 21.53 0.88
CA GLY A 469 5.43 21.88 0.09
C GLY A 469 5.35 21.55 -1.41
N LEU A 470 4.14 21.42 -1.95
CA LEU A 470 3.88 21.19 -3.36
C LEU A 470 3.81 22.58 -4.00
N ASP A 471 4.98 23.16 -4.28
CA ASP A 471 5.06 24.44 -4.99
C ASP A 471 4.38 24.28 -6.36
N THR A 472 3.31 25.03 -6.58
CA THR A 472 2.76 25.26 -7.92
C THR A 472 3.69 26.24 -8.63
N ALA A 473 4.62 25.71 -9.41
CA ALA A 473 5.36 26.48 -10.41
C ALA A 473 4.73 26.29 -11.79
#